data_AF-A0A2K4IDE8-F1
#
_entry.id   AF-A0A2K4IDE8-F1
#
_cell.length_a   1.000
_cell.length_b   1.000
_cell.length_c   1.000
_cell.angle_alpha   90.00
_cell.angle_beta   90.00
_cell.angle_gamma   90.00
#
_symmetry.space_group_name_H-M   'P 1'
#
loop_
_entity.id
_entity.type
_entity.pdbx_description
1 polymer ?
#
loop_
_entity_poly.entity_id
_entity_poly.type
_entity_poly.pdbx_seq_one_letter_code
_entity_poly.pdbx_strand_id
1 'polypeptide(L)'
;MSTPPAGTTKKRLFSRNDYLAPLPIPTGEKPCDVLNTIWRKNEVFLDIGNYSIGSAVMVMWPTMMLFLGLAFAFRNISPDLSVFILVGGGIIIGVPALFIVQGLLRDVPLPVRFNRQRREVCVPRENGEYWLVPWESVTAAATQHSSVSQAGKATMGLLIIGFENPDPHAEEDNKHFSFGFNCGGGTTAMALWECMRSYMEIGPDAVPNSRVGITPYEKSQIGSLIIDLLKGDLIGVAWGIFCITILGTYFAEKLQNLKLSYPPDLLYPDIIEWSNPLPPEQWAKRSSELEEAIAKREAELAAQTDQALA
;
A
#
# COMPACT_ATOMS: atom_id res chain seq x y z
N MET A 1 -15.16 21.93 -3.98
CA MET A 1 -15.76 21.14 -5.08
C MET A 1 -16.48 19.96 -4.44
N SER A 2 -17.71 19.63 -4.82
CA SER A 2 -18.40 18.48 -4.23
C SER A 2 -17.70 17.17 -4.61
N THR A 3 -17.16 16.47 -3.63
CA THR A 3 -16.65 15.11 -3.80
C THR A 3 -17.82 14.19 -4.12
N PRO A 4 -17.74 13.35 -5.16
CA PRO A 4 -18.81 12.40 -5.47
C PRO A 4 -19.09 11.48 -4.27
N PRO A 5 -20.36 11.11 -4.02
CA PRO A 5 -20.69 10.26 -2.88
C PRO A 5 -20.09 8.86 -3.05
N ALA A 6 -19.80 8.20 -1.92
CA ALA A 6 -19.30 6.83 -1.92
C ALA A 6 -20.28 5.87 -2.62
N GLY A 7 -19.71 4.83 -3.25
CA GLY A 7 -20.45 3.88 -4.08
C GLY A 7 -20.69 4.34 -5.52
N THR A 8 -20.34 5.59 -5.87
CA THR A 8 -20.44 6.05 -7.25
C THR A 8 -19.27 5.56 -8.10
N THR A 9 -19.57 5.13 -9.33
CA THR A 9 -18.56 4.77 -10.33
C THR A 9 -18.63 5.74 -11.50
N LYS A 10 -17.52 6.44 -11.79
CA LYS A 10 -17.37 7.25 -13.01
C LYS A 10 -16.49 6.52 -14.00
N LYS A 11 -17.10 5.94 -15.04
CA LYS A 11 -16.42 5.28 -16.14
C LYS A 11 -16.34 6.20 -17.35
N ARG A 12 -15.13 6.38 -17.89
CA ARG A 12 -14.83 7.00 -19.17
C ARG A 12 -14.19 5.95 -20.10
N LEU A 13 -13.91 6.33 -21.34
CA LEU A 13 -13.38 5.41 -22.37
C LEU A 13 -12.11 4.66 -21.91
N PHE A 14 -11.20 5.36 -21.23
CA PHE A 14 -9.90 4.84 -20.78
C PHE A 14 -9.66 5.00 -19.28
N SER A 15 -10.68 5.39 -18.51
CA SER A 15 -10.54 5.57 -17.07
C SER A 15 -11.77 5.11 -16.32
N ARG A 16 -11.58 4.65 -15.09
CA ARG A 16 -12.64 4.30 -14.16
C ARG A 16 -12.23 4.78 -12.77
N ASN A 17 -13.11 5.54 -12.14
CA ASN A 17 -12.93 5.99 -10.77
C ASN A 17 -14.11 5.47 -9.95
N ASP A 18 -13.82 4.60 -8.98
CA ASP A 18 -14.78 4.13 -8.01
C ASP A 18 -14.55 4.93 -6.72
N TYR A 19 -15.54 5.75 -6.32
CA TYR A 19 -15.46 6.59 -5.13
C TYR A 19 -15.91 5.76 -3.91
N LEU A 20 -15.03 5.64 -2.93
CA LEU A 20 -15.17 4.75 -1.78
C LEU A 20 -15.49 5.51 -0.48
N ALA A 21 -15.15 6.80 -0.41
CA ALA A 21 -15.49 7.74 0.67
C ALA A 21 -15.53 9.18 0.12
N PRO A 22 -16.23 10.15 0.75
CA PRO A 22 -16.64 10.23 2.16
C PRO A 22 -17.82 9.34 2.53
N LEU A 23 -18.06 9.17 3.84
CA LEU A 23 -18.96 8.16 4.42
C LEU A 23 -18.54 6.72 4.00
N PRO A 24 -17.54 6.13 4.69
CA PRO A 24 -16.94 4.85 4.30
C PRO A 24 -17.89 3.64 4.30
N ILE A 25 -18.60 3.41 3.20
CA ILE A 25 -19.48 2.25 3.01
C ILE A 25 -18.71 1.01 2.52
N PRO A 26 -19.22 -0.22 2.78
CA PRO A 26 -18.57 -1.44 2.32
C PRO A 26 -18.56 -1.56 0.78
N THR A 27 -17.43 -2.01 0.26
CA THR A 27 -17.22 -2.24 -1.18
C THR A 27 -17.68 -3.63 -1.63
N GLY A 28 -17.74 -4.60 -0.70
CA GLY A 28 -17.99 -6.02 -0.98
C GLY A 28 -16.72 -6.86 -1.16
N GLU A 29 -15.55 -6.21 -1.28
CA GLU A 29 -14.26 -6.89 -1.36
C GLU A 29 -13.76 -7.34 0.01
N LYS A 30 -12.94 -8.38 0.04
CA LYS A 30 -12.28 -8.83 1.28
C LYS A 30 -11.05 -7.96 1.57
N PRO A 31 -10.83 -7.53 2.83
CA PRO A 31 -9.64 -6.78 3.21
C PRO A 31 -8.34 -7.53 2.84
N CYS A 32 -7.49 -6.90 2.03
CA CYS A 32 -6.22 -7.49 1.60
C CYS A 32 -5.11 -6.44 1.52
N ASP A 33 -4.08 -6.58 2.38
CA ASP A 33 -2.91 -5.69 2.38
C ASP A 33 -1.87 -6.15 1.35
N VAL A 34 -2.15 -5.86 0.08
CA VAL A 34 -1.32 -6.28 -1.06
C VAL A 34 0.04 -5.58 -1.14
N LEU A 35 0.21 -4.47 -0.43
CA LEU A 35 1.42 -3.64 -0.46
C LEU A 35 2.20 -3.64 0.86
N ASN A 36 1.76 -4.41 1.87
CA ASN A 36 2.32 -4.40 3.23
C ASN A 36 2.31 -2.98 3.87
N THR A 37 1.19 -2.27 3.71
CA THR A 37 0.97 -0.90 4.18
C THR A 37 0.63 -0.85 5.67
N ILE A 38 0.14 -1.95 6.25
CA ILE A 38 -0.16 -2.03 7.67
C ILE A 38 1.15 -2.18 8.44
N TRP A 39 1.58 -1.13 9.13
CA TRP A 39 2.81 -1.12 9.92
C TRP A 39 2.59 -1.56 11.36
N ARG A 40 1.48 -1.13 11.96
CA ARG A 40 1.05 -1.54 13.31
C ARG A 40 -0.46 -1.68 13.36
N LYS A 41 -0.94 -2.60 14.18
CA LYS A 41 -2.37 -2.85 14.40
C LYS A 41 -2.59 -3.28 15.85
N ASN A 42 -3.55 -2.65 16.53
CA ASN A 42 -4.06 -3.05 17.84
C ASN A 42 -5.54 -2.65 17.98
N GLU A 43 -6.12 -2.80 19.17
CA GLU A 43 -7.53 -2.48 19.47
C GLU A 43 -7.90 -0.98 19.39
N VAL A 44 -6.90 -0.09 19.41
CA VAL A 44 -7.08 1.36 19.47
C VAL A 44 -6.79 2.01 18.12
N PHE A 45 -5.62 1.69 17.54
CA PHE A 45 -5.19 2.28 16.28
C PHE A 45 -4.57 1.30 15.26
N LEU A 46 -4.59 1.76 14.00
CA LEU A 46 -3.96 1.17 12.84
C LEU A 46 -3.01 2.19 12.21
N ASP A 47 -1.73 1.83 12.08
CA ASP A 47 -0.74 2.65 11.39
C ASP A 47 -0.62 2.19 9.95
N ILE A 48 -0.92 3.10 9.02
CA ILE A 48 -0.77 2.88 7.59
C ILE A 48 0.40 3.74 7.09
N GLY A 49 1.40 3.08 6.51
CA GLY A 49 2.53 3.75 5.89
C GLY A 49 2.73 3.36 4.43
N ASN A 50 3.54 4.16 3.74
CA ASN A 50 3.88 3.94 2.33
C ASN A 50 5.39 4.04 2.16
N TYR A 51 6.05 2.89 2.19
CA TYR A 51 7.47 2.77 1.96
C TYR A 51 7.75 1.44 1.24
N SER A 52 8.12 1.51 -0.03
CA SER A 52 8.16 0.36 -0.94
C SER A 52 9.53 0.14 -1.59
N ILE A 53 10.61 0.29 -0.81
CA ILE A 53 11.99 0.10 -1.30
C ILE A 53 12.22 -1.30 -1.88
N GLY A 54 11.59 -2.33 -1.29
CA GLY A 54 11.68 -3.70 -1.76
C GLY A 54 11.12 -3.87 -3.18
N SER A 55 9.96 -3.28 -3.48
CA SER A 55 9.37 -3.31 -4.82
C SER A 55 10.27 -2.64 -5.86
N ALA A 56 10.92 -1.54 -5.50
CA ALA A 56 11.85 -0.84 -6.39
C ALA A 56 13.07 -1.73 -6.72
N VAL A 57 13.62 -2.44 -5.72
CA VAL A 57 14.70 -3.42 -5.91
C VAL A 57 14.25 -4.59 -6.80
N MET A 58 13.05 -5.13 -6.58
CA MET A 58 12.52 -6.24 -7.38
C MET A 58 12.23 -5.87 -8.83
N VAL A 59 12.07 -4.58 -9.17
CA VAL A 59 11.97 -4.13 -10.56
C VAL A 59 13.37 -3.96 -11.16
N MET A 60 14.30 -3.32 -10.44
CA MET A 60 15.63 -3.03 -10.98
C MET A 60 16.53 -4.26 -11.10
N TRP A 61 16.47 -5.18 -10.14
CA TRP A 61 17.39 -6.31 -10.07
C TRP A 61 17.24 -7.28 -11.26
N PRO A 62 16.03 -7.72 -11.66
CA PRO A 62 15.86 -8.51 -12.88
C PRO A 62 16.35 -7.79 -14.13
N THR A 63 16.10 -6.48 -14.23
CA THR A 63 16.56 -5.68 -15.36
C THR A 63 18.09 -5.60 -15.41
N MET A 64 18.75 -5.46 -14.26
CA MET A 64 20.20 -5.54 -14.15
C MET A 64 20.72 -6.92 -14.56
N MET A 65 20.13 -8.00 -14.05
CA MET A 65 20.49 -9.38 -14.42
C MET A 65 20.30 -9.64 -15.93
N LEU A 66 19.23 -9.09 -16.53
CA LEU A 66 18.98 -9.17 -17.96
C LEU A 66 20.10 -8.50 -18.76
N PHE A 67 20.47 -7.25 -18.44
CA PHE A 67 21.53 -6.55 -19.15
C PHE A 67 22.89 -7.23 -19.00
N LEU A 68 23.22 -7.71 -17.79
CA LEU A 68 24.46 -8.47 -17.54
C LEU A 68 24.47 -9.80 -18.30
N GLY A 69 23.34 -10.52 -18.31
CA GLY A 69 23.18 -11.77 -19.04
C GLY A 69 23.33 -11.59 -20.55
N LEU A 70 22.69 -10.56 -21.12
CA LEU A 70 22.81 -10.22 -22.54
C LEU A 70 24.23 -9.80 -22.90
N ALA A 71 24.86 -8.93 -22.10
CA ALA A 71 26.24 -8.51 -22.34
C ALA A 71 27.20 -9.71 -22.31
N PHE A 72 27.00 -10.64 -21.36
CA PHE A 72 27.79 -11.87 -21.29
C PHE A 72 27.58 -12.76 -22.52
N ALA A 73 26.32 -12.97 -22.95
CA ALA A 73 26.00 -13.81 -24.11
C ALA A 73 26.62 -13.30 -25.42
N PHE A 74 26.67 -11.97 -25.62
CA PHE A 74 27.24 -11.36 -26.81
C PHE A 74 28.76 -11.15 -26.73
N ARG A 75 29.40 -11.36 -25.57
CA ARG A 75 30.82 -11.05 -25.34
C ARG A 75 31.77 -11.58 -26.41
N ASN A 76 31.55 -12.82 -26.86
CA ASN A 76 32.42 -13.49 -27.85
C ASN A 76 31.86 -13.46 -29.28
N ILE A 77 30.62 -13.00 -29.45
CA ILE A 77 29.93 -12.95 -30.76
C ILE A 77 30.07 -11.56 -31.37
N SER A 78 29.80 -10.52 -30.57
CA SER A 78 29.87 -9.12 -30.96
C SER A 78 30.33 -8.28 -29.76
N PRO A 79 31.65 -8.16 -29.54
CA PRO A 79 32.21 -7.42 -28.41
C PRO A 79 31.70 -5.97 -28.31
N ASP A 80 31.56 -5.28 -29.44
CA ASP A 80 31.05 -3.90 -29.46
C ASP A 80 29.60 -3.80 -28.95
N LEU A 81 28.76 -4.78 -29.33
CA LEU A 81 27.37 -4.86 -28.85
C LEU A 81 27.34 -5.20 -27.35
N SER A 82 28.21 -6.09 -26.88
CA SER A 82 28.36 -6.41 -25.46
C SER A 82 28.70 -5.17 -24.63
N VAL A 83 29.68 -4.37 -25.07
CA VAL A 83 30.05 -3.10 -24.43
C VAL A 83 28.88 -2.11 -24.48
N PHE A 84 28.21 -1.98 -25.63
CA PHE A 84 27.05 -1.10 -25.78
C PHE A 84 25.92 -1.46 -24.81
N ILE A 85 25.58 -2.75 -24.67
CA ILE A 85 24.57 -3.25 -23.73
C ILE A 85 24.97 -2.95 -22.29
N LEU A 86 26.25 -3.14 -21.92
CA LEU A 86 26.77 -2.85 -20.59
C LEU A 86 26.65 -1.36 -20.24
N VAL A 87 27.09 -0.47 -21.15
CA VAL A 87 27.02 0.98 -20.94
C VAL A 87 25.56 1.44 -20.90
N GLY A 88 24.73 0.99 -21.84
CA GLY A 88 23.30 1.34 -21.89
C GLY A 88 22.55 0.84 -20.65
N GLY A 89 22.76 -0.41 -20.26
CA GLY A 89 22.20 -0.97 -19.02
C GLY A 89 22.67 -0.24 -17.77
N GLY A 90 23.96 0.14 -17.72
CA GLY A 90 24.53 0.93 -16.64
C GLY A 90 23.88 2.31 -16.48
N ILE A 91 23.52 2.98 -17.58
CA ILE A 91 22.80 4.27 -17.55
C ILE A 91 21.35 4.06 -17.10
N ILE A 92 20.66 3.08 -17.69
CA ILE A 92 19.24 2.78 -17.41
C ILE A 92 19.04 2.39 -15.94
N ILE A 93 19.97 1.63 -15.36
CA ILE A 93 19.90 1.19 -13.95
C ILE A 93 20.55 2.21 -13.01
N GLY A 94 21.63 2.85 -13.44
CA GLY A 94 22.43 3.75 -12.59
C GLY A 94 21.63 4.92 -12.06
N VAL A 95 20.82 5.58 -12.91
CA VAL A 95 20.00 6.73 -12.48
C VAL A 95 18.94 6.32 -11.44
N PRO A 96 18.07 5.32 -11.67
CA PRO A 96 17.17 4.80 -10.64
C PRO A 96 17.86 4.29 -9.37
N ALA A 97 19.04 3.67 -9.51
CA ALA A 97 19.81 3.20 -8.36
C ALA A 97 20.22 4.37 -7.44
N LEU A 98 20.61 5.52 -8.01
CA LEU A 98 20.91 6.73 -7.22
C LEU A 98 19.68 7.22 -6.44
N PHE A 99 18.48 7.19 -7.02
CA PHE A 99 17.25 7.55 -6.32
C PHE A 99 16.93 6.61 -5.15
N ILE A 100 17.22 5.31 -5.30
CA ILE A 100 17.06 4.34 -4.22
C ILE A 100 18.08 4.55 -3.12
N VAL A 101 19.34 4.83 -3.46
CA VAL A 101 20.37 5.19 -2.47
C VAL A 101 19.94 6.45 -1.71
N GLN A 102 19.48 7.49 -2.41
CA GLN A 102 18.95 8.70 -1.78
C GLN A 102 17.73 8.40 -0.87
N GLY A 103 16.81 7.56 -1.31
CA GLY A 103 15.64 7.13 -0.53
C GLY A 103 16.00 6.28 0.70
N LEU A 104 17.10 5.54 0.65
CA LEU A 104 17.67 4.83 1.79
C LEU A 104 18.41 5.76 2.76
N LEU A 105 18.92 6.90 2.30
CA LEU A 105 19.54 7.89 3.17
C LEU A 105 18.51 8.78 3.88
N ARG A 106 17.30 8.89 3.33
CA ARG A 106 16.20 9.61 3.97
C ARG A 106 15.56 8.79 5.10
N ASP A 107 14.96 9.50 6.04
CA ASP A 107 14.12 8.90 7.06
C ASP A 107 12.84 8.35 6.44
N VAL A 108 12.32 7.31 7.08
CA VAL A 108 11.05 6.70 6.67
C VAL A 108 9.93 7.70 6.99
N PRO A 109 9.01 7.98 6.04
CA PRO A 109 7.86 8.84 6.31
C PRO A 109 7.06 8.35 7.51
N LEU A 110 6.51 9.29 8.29
CA LEU A 110 5.63 8.97 9.40
C LEU A 110 4.35 8.28 8.92
N PRO A 111 3.79 7.33 9.69
CA PRO A 111 2.54 6.67 9.31
C PRO A 111 1.34 7.60 9.49
N VAL A 112 0.30 7.37 8.70
CA VAL A 112 -1.05 7.89 8.98
C VAL A 112 -1.71 6.95 9.98
N ARG A 113 -2.14 7.47 11.13
CA ARG A 113 -2.70 6.68 12.22
C ARG A 113 -4.20 6.81 12.27
N PHE A 114 -4.91 5.70 12.10
CA PHE A 114 -6.36 5.61 12.20
C PHE A 114 -6.75 5.15 13.61
N ASN A 115 -7.58 5.91 14.33
CA ASN A 115 -8.04 5.56 15.67
C ASN A 115 -9.53 5.22 15.66
N ARG A 116 -9.84 3.94 15.86
CA ARG A 116 -11.22 3.43 15.76
C ARG A 116 -12.11 3.89 16.90
N GLN A 117 -11.55 4.07 18.10
CA GLN A 117 -12.31 4.43 19.28
C GLN A 117 -12.75 5.90 19.24
N ARG A 118 -11.91 6.78 18.68
CA ARG A 118 -12.21 8.20 18.50
C ARG A 118 -12.85 8.51 17.14
N ARG A 119 -12.81 7.56 16.19
CA ARG A 119 -13.26 7.73 14.79
C ARG A 119 -12.57 8.93 14.11
N GLU A 120 -11.26 9.02 14.30
CA GLU A 120 -10.42 10.09 13.78
C GLU A 120 -9.14 9.52 13.17
N VAL A 121 -8.51 10.30 12.30
CA VAL A 121 -7.27 9.95 11.61
C VAL A 121 -6.24 11.04 11.86
N CYS A 122 -5.11 10.66 12.44
CA CYS A 122 -3.95 11.52 12.61
C CYS A 122 -3.10 11.50 11.34
N VAL A 123 -3.00 12.65 10.68
CA VAL A 123 -2.20 12.87 9.48
C VAL A 123 -0.99 13.72 9.85
N PRO A 124 0.23 13.17 9.90
CA PRO A 124 1.43 13.97 10.14
C PRO A 124 1.70 14.90 8.94
N ARG A 125 2.10 16.13 9.24
CA ARG A 125 2.48 17.16 8.26
C ARG A 125 3.98 17.47 8.37
N GLU A 126 4.44 18.27 7.42
CA GLU A 126 5.80 18.81 7.48
C GLU A 126 5.95 19.73 8.70
N ASN A 127 7.19 19.93 9.17
CA ASN A 127 7.52 20.79 10.31
C ASN A 127 7.03 20.35 11.71
N GLY A 128 6.54 19.11 11.85
CA GLY A 128 6.12 18.58 13.14
C GLY A 128 4.68 18.93 13.52
N GLU A 129 3.89 19.41 12.56
CA GLU A 129 2.44 19.58 12.72
C GLU A 129 1.70 18.27 12.40
N TYR A 130 0.43 18.20 12.80
CA TYR A 130 -0.45 17.09 12.47
C TYR A 130 -1.90 17.56 12.38
N TRP A 131 -2.72 16.80 11.66
CA TRP A 131 -4.17 17.00 11.59
C TRP A 131 -4.89 15.84 12.24
N LEU A 132 -5.97 16.14 12.98
CA LEU A 132 -6.95 15.15 13.42
C LEU A 132 -8.19 15.27 12.56
N VAL A 133 -8.30 14.37 11.59
CA VAL A 133 -9.36 14.39 10.57
C VAL A 133 -10.45 13.40 10.96
N PRO A 134 -11.73 13.81 11.05
CA PRO A 134 -12.83 12.89 11.34
C PRO A 134 -12.89 11.78 10.27
N TRP A 135 -12.99 10.53 10.70
CA TRP A 135 -12.98 9.35 9.81
C TRP A 135 -14.04 9.45 8.71
N GLU A 136 -15.21 9.97 9.02
CA GLU A 136 -16.34 10.07 8.06
C GLU A 136 -16.13 11.15 6.99
N SER A 137 -15.20 12.09 7.23
CA SER A 137 -14.77 13.12 6.27
C SER A 137 -13.63 12.66 5.35
N VAL A 138 -12.97 11.54 5.67
CA VAL A 138 -11.91 10.98 4.83
C VAL A 138 -12.47 10.64 3.46
N THR A 139 -11.78 11.06 2.41
CA THR A 139 -12.17 10.76 1.04
C THR A 139 -11.31 9.62 0.50
N ALA A 140 -11.88 8.76 -0.34
CA ALA A 140 -11.14 7.65 -0.92
C ALA A 140 -11.65 7.32 -2.31
N ALA A 141 -10.74 7.04 -3.24
CA ALA A 141 -11.09 6.65 -4.60
C ALA A 141 -10.12 5.62 -5.16
N ALA A 142 -10.67 4.54 -5.71
CA ALA A 142 -9.92 3.61 -6.54
C ALA A 142 -9.93 4.14 -7.98
N THR A 143 -8.75 4.55 -8.46
CA THR A 143 -8.58 5.11 -9.81
C THR A 143 -7.91 4.08 -10.70
N GLN A 144 -8.42 3.91 -11.91
CA GLN A 144 -7.91 2.99 -12.90
C GLN A 144 -7.84 3.67 -14.27
N HIS A 145 -6.70 3.53 -14.94
CA HIS A 145 -6.49 3.95 -16.32
C HIS A 145 -6.17 2.73 -17.19
N SER A 146 -6.71 2.70 -18.40
CA SER A 146 -6.47 1.63 -19.38
C SER A 146 -5.95 2.21 -20.68
N SER A 147 -4.85 1.68 -21.20
CA SER A 147 -4.32 2.01 -22.52
C SER A 147 -4.37 0.78 -23.42
N VAL A 148 -4.67 0.97 -24.70
CA VAL A 148 -4.67 -0.12 -25.69
C VAL A 148 -3.52 0.13 -26.66
N SER A 149 -2.66 -0.87 -26.84
CA SER A 149 -1.54 -0.85 -27.78
C SER A 149 -1.56 -2.12 -28.64
N GLN A 150 -0.61 -2.24 -29.58
CA GLN A 150 -0.40 -3.47 -30.35
C GLN A 150 -0.10 -4.68 -29.46
N ALA A 151 0.46 -4.46 -28.26
CA ALA A 151 0.70 -5.49 -27.26
C ALA A 151 -0.55 -5.83 -26.40
N GLY A 152 -1.71 -5.28 -26.74
CA GLY A 152 -2.97 -5.48 -26.03
C GLY A 152 -3.32 -4.34 -25.06
N LYS A 153 -4.31 -4.62 -24.19
CA LYS A 153 -4.81 -3.68 -23.18
C LYS A 153 -3.93 -3.75 -21.93
N ALA A 154 -3.27 -2.65 -21.59
CA ALA A 154 -2.60 -2.46 -20.31
C ALA A 154 -3.49 -1.64 -19.37
N THR A 155 -3.53 -2.02 -18.10
CA THR A 155 -4.30 -1.33 -17.06
C THR A 155 -3.38 -0.96 -15.91
N MET A 156 -3.42 0.30 -15.50
CA MET A 156 -2.75 0.81 -14.31
C MET A 156 -3.79 1.39 -13.37
N GLY A 157 -3.49 1.45 -12.08
CA GLY A 157 -4.39 2.08 -11.12
C GLY A 157 -3.75 2.22 -9.76
N LEU A 158 -4.44 2.97 -8.92
CA LEU A 158 -3.99 3.33 -7.60
C LEU A 158 -5.18 3.65 -6.69
N LEU A 159 -4.99 3.47 -5.38
CA LEU A 159 -5.90 3.97 -4.36
C LEU A 159 -5.42 5.36 -3.93
N ILE A 160 -6.31 6.36 -3.97
CA ILE A 160 -6.08 7.69 -3.37
C ILE A 160 -6.92 7.78 -2.12
N ILE A 161 -6.31 8.17 -1.00
CA ILE A 161 -7.00 8.58 0.22
C ILE A 161 -6.73 10.07 0.43
N GLY A 162 -7.77 10.89 0.49
CA GLY A 162 -7.67 12.33 0.67
C GLY A 162 -8.15 12.77 2.05
N PHE A 163 -7.49 13.79 2.58
CA PHE A 163 -7.74 14.41 3.87
C PHE A 163 -7.90 15.91 3.68
N GLU A 164 -8.95 16.48 4.27
CA GLU A 164 -9.16 17.92 4.32
C GLU A 164 -8.67 18.45 5.67
N ASN A 165 -8.00 19.59 5.65
CA ASN A 165 -7.52 20.23 6.87
C ASN A 165 -8.73 20.69 7.72
N PRO A 166 -8.81 20.27 8.99
CA PRO A 166 -9.89 20.71 9.88
C PRO A 166 -9.91 22.22 10.14
N ASP A 167 -8.78 22.92 9.98
CA ASP A 167 -8.70 24.38 10.17
C ASP A 167 -9.33 25.14 8.99
N PRO A 168 -10.43 25.88 9.20
CA PRO A 168 -11.09 26.65 8.14
C PRO A 168 -10.25 27.81 7.61
N HIS A 169 -9.17 28.20 8.30
CA HIS A 169 -8.31 29.34 7.95
C HIS A 169 -6.95 28.91 7.39
N ALA A 170 -6.76 27.61 7.14
CA ALA A 170 -5.54 27.08 6.55
C ALA A 170 -5.21 27.74 5.20
N GLU A 171 -3.92 27.96 4.96
CA GLU A 171 -3.38 28.40 3.67
C GLU A 171 -3.78 27.43 2.54
N GLU A 172 -3.95 27.93 1.32
CA GLU A 172 -4.54 27.16 0.22
C GLU A 172 -3.77 25.88 -0.14
N ASP A 173 -2.45 25.91 0.01
CA ASP A 173 -1.55 24.78 -0.17
C ASP A 173 -1.62 23.74 0.96
N ASN A 174 -2.12 24.13 2.13
CA ASN A 174 -2.30 23.27 3.30
C ASN A 174 -3.76 22.89 3.57
N LYS A 175 -4.67 23.08 2.59
CA LYS A 175 -6.09 22.70 2.70
C LYS A 175 -6.35 21.21 2.42
N HIS A 176 -5.55 20.60 1.56
CA HIS A 176 -5.77 19.24 1.10
C HIS A 176 -4.48 18.43 1.15
N PHE A 177 -4.57 17.23 1.70
CA PHE A 177 -3.52 16.23 1.61
C PHE A 177 -4.06 14.96 0.99
N SER A 178 -3.25 14.24 0.22
CA SER A 178 -3.64 12.97 -0.34
C SER A 178 -2.51 11.97 -0.27
N PHE A 179 -2.88 10.73 0.03
CA PHE A 179 -2.00 9.60 0.20
C PHE A 179 -2.34 8.54 -0.84
N GLY A 180 -1.39 8.23 -1.73
CA GLY A 180 -1.60 7.37 -2.89
C GLY A 180 -0.86 6.05 -2.79
N PHE A 181 -1.53 4.95 -3.13
CA PHE A 181 -0.96 3.59 -3.15
C PHE A 181 -0.98 3.00 -4.55
N ASN A 182 0.18 2.58 -5.04
CA ASN A 182 0.33 1.91 -6.33
C ASN A 182 -0.03 0.41 -6.22
N CYS A 183 -1.28 0.11 -5.87
CA CYS A 183 -1.79 -1.24 -5.67
C CYS A 183 -2.52 -1.81 -6.90
N GLY A 184 -2.53 -1.10 -8.03
CA GLY A 184 -3.46 -1.37 -9.12
C GLY A 184 -4.83 -0.73 -8.87
N GLY A 185 -5.71 -0.80 -9.88
CA GLY A 185 -7.05 -0.21 -9.84
C GLY A 185 -8.15 -1.26 -9.61
N GLY A 186 -9.39 -0.80 -9.40
CA GLY A 186 -10.55 -1.67 -9.24
C GLY A 186 -10.51 -2.48 -7.94
N THR A 187 -10.67 -3.80 -8.03
CA THR A 187 -10.85 -4.69 -6.88
C THR A 187 -9.67 -4.67 -5.91
N THR A 188 -8.43 -4.56 -6.41
CA THR A 188 -7.24 -4.54 -5.55
C THR A 188 -7.15 -3.26 -4.71
N ALA A 189 -7.50 -2.11 -5.30
CA ALA A 189 -7.59 -0.85 -4.56
C ALA A 189 -8.74 -0.85 -3.55
N MET A 190 -9.88 -1.44 -3.92
CA MET A 190 -11.01 -1.64 -3.00
C MET A 190 -10.63 -2.55 -1.83
N ALA A 191 -9.96 -3.68 -2.09
CA ALA A 191 -9.50 -4.60 -1.05
C ALA A 191 -8.47 -3.96 -0.10
N LEU A 192 -7.60 -3.08 -0.61
CA LEU A 192 -6.69 -2.31 0.23
C LEU A 192 -7.44 -1.27 1.08
N TRP A 193 -8.40 -0.54 0.50
CA TRP A 193 -9.27 0.37 1.25
C TRP A 193 -10.07 -0.34 2.34
N GLU A 194 -10.56 -1.55 2.06
CA GLU A 194 -11.26 -2.40 3.01
C GLU A 194 -10.38 -2.78 4.21
N CYS A 195 -9.05 -2.76 4.11
CA CYS A 195 -8.20 -2.88 5.30
C CYS A 195 -8.38 -1.72 6.28
N MET A 196 -8.42 -0.47 5.82
CA MET A 196 -8.66 0.68 6.71
C MET A 196 -10.11 0.69 7.18
N ARG A 197 -11.08 0.50 6.27
CA ARG A 197 -12.51 0.56 6.61
C ARG A 197 -12.92 -0.56 7.57
N SER A 198 -12.55 -1.81 7.31
CA SER A 198 -12.91 -2.94 8.18
C SER A 198 -12.22 -2.83 9.55
N TYR A 199 -11.03 -2.26 9.62
CA TYR A 199 -10.41 -1.94 10.90
C TYR A 199 -11.24 -0.95 11.72
N MET A 200 -11.64 0.16 11.08
CA MET A 200 -12.39 1.24 11.73
C MET A 200 -13.81 0.81 12.12
N GLU A 201 -14.46 -0.03 11.30
CA GLU A 201 -15.87 -0.36 11.44
C GLU A 201 -16.16 -1.72 12.09
N ILE A 202 -15.26 -2.70 11.95
CA ILE A 202 -15.46 -4.06 12.49
C ILE A 202 -14.46 -4.32 13.62
N GLY A 203 -13.17 -4.09 13.37
CA GLY A 203 -12.11 -4.25 14.36
C GLY A 203 -10.83 -4.86 13.78
N PRO A 204 -9.79 -5.04 14.62
CA PRO A 204 -8.48 -5.52 14.17
C PRO A 204 -8.49 -6.94 13.61
N ASP A 205 -9.39 -7.82 14.08
CA ASP A 205 -9.47 -9.21 13.61
C ASP A 205 -10.00 -9.34 12.18
N ALA A 206 -10.73 -8.34 11.69
CA ALA A 206 -11.27 -8.33 10.33
C ALA A 206 -10.20 -8.05 9.25
N VAL A 207 -8.97 -7.71 9.66
CA VAL A 207 -7.91 -7.19 8.79
C VAL A 207 -6.67 -8.06 8.92
N PRO A 208 -5.91 -8.32 7.84
CA PRO A 208 -4.67 -9.08 7.92
C PRO A 208 -3.69 -8.54 8.97
N ASN A 209 -2.85 -9.44 9.49
CA ASN A 209 -1.77 -9.05 10.39
C ASN A 209 -0.69 -8.30 9.64
N SER A 210 -0.04 -7.36 10.33
CA SER A 210 1.12 -6.65 9.78
C SER A 210 2.20 -7.64 9.38
N ARG A 211 2.76 -7.43 8.19
CA ARG A 211 3.96 -8.11 7.70
C ARG A 211 5.22 -7.24 7.84
N VAL A 212 5.07 -6.07 8.43
CA VAL A 212 6.14 -5.12 8.74
C VAL A 212 6.61 -5.36 10.17
N GLY A 213 7.90 -5.16 10.41
CA GLY A 213 8.55 -5.41 11.70
C GLY A 213 9.63 -6.48 11.63
N ILE A 214 9.91 -7.10 12.78
CA ILE A 214 10.93 -8.16 12.89
C ILE A 214 10.32 -9.46 12.36
N THR A 215 10.72 -9.84 11.16
CA THR A 215 10.31 -11.10 10.55
C THR A 215 11.04 -12.27 11.22
N PRO A 216 10.32 -13.32 11.68
CA PRO A 216 10.95 -14.55 12.15
C PRO A 216 11.88 -15.12 11.07
N TYR A 217 13.03 -15.65 11.49
CA TYR A 217 14.04 -16.16 10.55
C TYR A 217 13.46 -17.13 9.53
N GLU A 218 12.59 -18.04 9.97
CA GLU A 218 11.91 -19.06 9.17
C GLU A 218 11.12 -18.49 7.98
N LYS A 219 10.64 -17.25 8.10
CA LYS A 219 9.88 -16.54 7.07
C LYS A 219 10.74 -15.66 6.17
N SER A 220 12.05 -15.56 6.45
CA SER A 220 13.00 -14.88 5.56
C SER A 220 13.28 -15.72 4.31
N GLN A 221 13.77 -15.09 3.25
CA GLN A 221 14.18 -15.78 2.02
C GLN A 221 15.18 -16.92 2.30
N ILE A 222 16.16 -16.68 3.18
CA ILE A 222 17.16 -17.69 3.56
C ILE A 222 16.53 -18.77 4.45
N GLY A 223 15.70 -18.38 5.42
CA GLY A 223 15.05 -19.34 6.31
C GLY A 223 14.12 -20.30 5.57
N SER A 224 13.29 -19.77 4.66
CA SER A 224 12.43 -20.58 3.78
C SER A 224 13.26 -21.56 2.96
N LEU A 225 14.36 -21.08 2.36
CA LEU A 225 15.26 -21.91 1.55
C LEU A 225 15.86 -23.07 2.36
N ILE A 226 16.30 -22.82 3.60
CA ILE A 226 16.84 -23.86 4.48
C ILE A 226 15.75 -24.85 4.89
N ILE A 227 14.53 -24.38 5.19
CA ILE A 227 13.41 -25.26 5.53
C ILE A 227 13.07 -26.19 4.37
N ASP A 228 13.02 -25.67 3.15
CA ASP A 228 12.74 -26.47 1.96
C ASP A 228 13.87 -27.50 1.71
N LEU A 229 15.13 -27.10 1.94
CA LEU A 229 16.28 -28.01 1.89
C LEU A 229 16.18 -29.13 2.92
N LEU A 230 15.83 -28.81 4.17
CA LEU A 230 15.66 -29.78 5.25
C LEU A 230 14.50 -30.75 5.00
N LYS A 231 13.45 -30.29 4.31
CA LYS A 231 12.31 -31.12 3.89
C LYS A 231 12.60 -31.96 2.65
N GLY A 232 13.72 -31.73 1.96
CA GLY A 232 14.04 -32.38 0.69
C GLY A 232 13.22 -31.86 -0.49
N ASP A 233 12.59 -30.70 -0.38
CA ASP A 233 11.86 -30.08 -1.49
C ASP A 233 12.83 -29.36 -2.45
N LEU A 234 13.39 -30.13 -3.38
CA LEU A 234 14.34 -29.60 -4.37
C LEU A 234 13.72 -28.56 -5.31
N ILE A 235 12.40 -28.62 -5.55
CA ILE A 235 11.70 -27.64 -6.41
C ILE A 235 11.63 -26.31 -5.66
N GLY A 236 11.21 -26.32 -4.40
CA GLY A 236 11.20 -25.15 -3.52
C GLY A 236 12.59 -24.53 -3.40
N VAL A 237 13.63 -25.34 -3.21
CA VAL A 237 15.03 -24.88 -3.16
C VAL A 237 15.47 -24.21 -4.47
N ALA A 238 15.23 -24.85 -5.61
CA ALA A 238 15.59 -24.28 -6.91
C ALA A 238 14.86 -22.96 -7.17
N TRP A 239 13.57 -22.89 -6.82
CA TRP A 239 12.76 -21.69 -6.90
C TRP A 239 13.28 -20.57 -5.98
N GLY A 240 13.62 -20.90 -4.73
CA GLY A 240 14.18 -19.93 -3.78
C GLY A 240 15.51 -19.36 -4.26
N ILE A 241 16.41 -20.20 -4.79
CA ILE A 241 17.68 -19.76 -5.40
C ILE A 241 17.41 -18.83 -6.58
N PHE A 242 16.46 -19.17 -7.45
CA PHE A 242 16.07 -18.32 -8.58
C PHE A 242 15.53 -16.96 -8.09
N CYS A 243 14.62 -16.93 -7.12
CA CYS A 243 14.08 -15.69 -6.58
C CYS A 243 15.17 -14.80 -5.96
N ILE A 244 16.10 -15.40 -5.20
CA ILE A 244 17.20 -14.65 -4.57
C ILE A 244 18.15 -14.08 -5.62
N THR A 245 18.53 -14.88 -6.63
CA THR A 245 19.59 -14.52 -7.58
C THR A 245 19.10 -13.73 -8.78
N ILE A 246 17.95 -14.09 -9.36
CA ILE A 246 17.40 -13.48 -10.57
C ILE A 246 16.39 -12.38 -10.25
N LEU A 247 15.58 -12.55 -9.20
CA LEU A 247 14.58 -11.55 -8.82
C LEU A 247 15.04 -10.59 -7.71
N GLY A 248 16.18 -10.86 -7.06
CA GLY A 248 16.76 -9.99 -6.03
C GLY A 248 15.93 -9.95 -4.75
N THR A 249 15.12 -10.97 -4.46
CA THR A 249 14.20 -10.97 -3.31
C THR A 249 14.92 -10.84 -1.98
N TYR A 250 16.16 -11.37 -1.88
CA TYR A 250 16.99 -11.21 -0.68
C TYR A 250 17.34 -9.74 -0.41
N PHE A 251 17.80 -9.01 -1.42
CA PHE A 251 18.13 -7.59 -1.27
C PHE A 251 16.89 -6.75 -0.99
N ALA A 252 15.77 -7.05 -1.66
CA ALA A 252 14.50 -6.40 -1.40
C ALA A 252 14.06 -6.59 0.06
N GLU A 253 14.11 -7.82 0.58
CA GLU A 253 13.81 -8.12 1.99
C GLU A 253 14.76 -7.36 2.93
N LYS A 254 16.08 -7.41 2.72
CA LYS A 254 17.04 -6.81 3.65
C LYS A 254 16.96 -5.29 3.69
N LEU A 255 16.80 -4.64 2.54
CA LEU A 255 16.66 -3.18 2.48
C LEU A 255 15.34 -2.72 3.10
N GLN A 256 14.26 -3.49 2.90
CA GLN A 256 12.99 -3.20 3.55
C GLN A 256 13.07 -3.39 5.07
N ASN A 257 13.64 -4.50 5.54
CA ASN A 257 13.80 -4.77 6.98
C ASN A 257 14.73 -3.74 7.65
N LEU A 258 15.79 -3.30 6.97
CA LEU A 258 16.70 -2.26 7.48
C LEU A 258 15.93 -0.99 7.91
N LYS A 259 14.88 -0.64 7.16
CA LYS A 259 14.10 0.59 7.39
C LYS A 259 12.81 0.36 8.16
N LEU A 260 12.21 -0.82 8.04
CA LEU A 260 10.86 -1.11 8.55
C LEU A 260 10.83 -2.20 9.63
N SER A 261 11.96 -2.74 10.09
CA SER A 261 11.96 -3.62 11.28
C SER A 261 11.49 -2.88 12.53
N TYR A 262 11.77 -1.58 12.60
CA TYR A 262 11.25 -0.66 13.60
C TYR A 262 10.65 0.55 12.86
N PRO A 263 9.39 0.47 12.40
CA PRO A 263 8.77 1.59 11.69
C PRO A 263 8.76 2.83 12.59
N PRO A 264 8.80 4.06 12.04
CA PRO A 264 8.74 5.27 12.85
C PRO A 264 7.40 5.38 13.58
N ASP A 265 7.39 6.11 14.70
CA ASP A 265 6.22 6.35 15.53
C ASP A 265 5.90 7.84 15.61
N LEU A 266 4.67 8.19 15.98
CA LEU A 266 4.22 9.54 16.18
C LEU A 266 4.59 9.99 17.60
N LEU A 267 5.59 10.86 17.71
CA LEU A 267 6.20 11.26 18.99
C LEU A 267 5.58 12.53 19.61
N TYR A 268 4.48 13.02 19.07
CA TYR A 268 3.79 14.19 19.60
C TYR A 268 3.09 13.83 20.93
N PRO A 269 3.32 14.54 22.05
CA PRO A 269 2.74 14.21 23.35
C PRO A 269 1.21 14.04 23.30
N ASP A 270 0.54 14.96 22.63
CA ASP A 270 -0.91 14.96 22.46
C ASP A 270 -1.39 13.75 21.65
N ILE A 271 -0.63 13.32 20.64
CA ILE A 271 -0.95 12.13 19.84
C ILE A 271 -0.67 10.83 20.59
N ILE A 272 0.33 10.81 21.47
CA ILE A 272 0.56 9.67 22.37
C ILE A 272 -0.64 9.51 23.31
N GLU A 273 -1.10 10.61 23.93
CA GLU A 273 -2.28 10.58 24.80
C GLU A 273 -3.55 10.21 24.02
N TRP A 274 -3.74 10.78 22.82
CA TRP A 274 -4.82 10.43 21.90
C TRP A 274 -4.75 8.97 21.42
N SER A 275 -3.57 8.34 21.42
CA SER A 275 -3.42 6.93 21.04
C SER A 275 -3.71 5.95 22.19
N ASN A 276 -3.99 6.45 23.40
CA ASN A 276 -4.35 5.59 24.53
C ASN A 276 -5.78 5.05 24.41
N PRO A 277 -6.02 3.83 24.95
CA PRO A 277 -7.34 3.21 24.92
C PRO A 277 -8.35 4.01 25.75
N LEU A 278 -9.54 4.18 25.19
CA LEU A 278 -10.71 4.74 25.86
C LEU A 278 -11.61 3.62 26.40
N PRO A 279 -12.29 3.86 27.53
CA PRO A 279 -13.39 3.02 27.97
C PRO A 279 -14.46 2.86 26.87
N PRO A 280 -15.09 1.70 26.72
CA PRO A 280 -16.11 1.47 25.69
C PRO A 280 -17.27 2.47 25.71
N GLU A 281 -17.61 3.04 26.87
CA GLU A 281 -18.68 4.04 26.96
C GLU A 281 -18.31 5.39 26.30
N GLN A 282 -17.02 5.67 26.14
CA GLN A 282 -16.50 6.90 25.55
C GLN A 282 -16.17 6.76 24.06
N TRP A 283 -16.43 5.60 23.45
CA TRP A 283 -16.16 5.42 22.03
C TRP A 283 -17.10 6.28 21.19
N ALA A 284 -16.53 6.98 20.23
CA ALA A 284 -17.28 7.73 19.24
C ALA A 284 -18.17 6.78 18.43
N LYS A 285 -19.42 7.17 18.24
CA LYS A 285 -20.41 6.39 17.47
C LYS A 285 -20.44 6.86 16.02
N ARG A 286 -20.96 5.99 15.16
CA ARG A 286 -21.25 6.34 13.75
C ARG A 286 -22.29 7.45 13.71
N SER A 287 -22.21 8.30 12.69
CA SER A 287 -23.32 9.19 12.37
C SER A 287 -24.53 8.38 11.85
N SER A 288 -25.73 8.92 12.02
CA SER A 288 -26.95 8.32 11.46
C SER A 288 -26.90 8.22 9.93
N GLU A 289 -26.27 9.19 9.27
CA GLU A 289 -26.09 9.20 7.83
C GLU A 289 -25.23 8.02 7.36
N LEU A 290 -24.15 7.71 8.08
CA LEU A 290 -23.30 6.57 7.76
C LEU A 290 -24.03 5.24 8.01
N GLU A 291 -24.80 5.12 9.09
CA GLU A 291 -25.57 3.90 9.38
C GLU A 291 -26.59 3.59 8.29
N GLU A 292 -27.34 4.60 7.85
CA GLU A 292 -28.30 4.47 6.74
C GLU A 292 -27.60 4.09 5.43
N ALA A 293 -26.46 4.72 5.13
CA ALA A 293 -25.69 4.45 3.93
C ALA A 293 -25.11 3.02 3.91
N ILE A 294 -24.60 2.54 5.05
CA ILE A 294 -24.11 1.17 5.20
C ILE A 294 -25.25 0.17 5.02
N ALA A 295 -26.38 0.36 5.72
CA ALA A 295 -27.52 -0.56 5.65
C ALA A 295 -28.05 -0.69 4.22
N LYS A 296 -28.18 0.45 3.50
CA LYS A 296 -28.56 0.45 2.09
C LYS A 296 -27.56 -0.32 1.23
N ARG A 297 -26.26 -0.09 1.45
CA ARG A 297 -25.20 -0.72 0.65
C ARG A 297 -25.11 -2.22 0.87
N GLU A 298 -25.26 -2.68 2.10
CA GLU A 298 -25.26 -4.10 2.43
C GLU A 298 -26.45 -4.83 1.79
N ALA A 299 -27.63 -4.21 1.78
CA ALA A 299 -28.80 -4.75 1.07
C ALA A 299 -28.57 -4.86 -0.44
N GLU A 300 -27.93 -3.86 -1.07
CA GLU A 300 -27.54 -3.91 -2.49
C GLU A 300 -26.55 -5.04 -2.78
N LEU A 301 -25.55 -5.23 -1.92
CA LEU A 301 -24.53 -6.27 -2.08
C LEU A 301 -25.10 -7.69 -1.89
N ALA A 302 -26.01 -7.86 -0.93
CA ALA A 302 -26.71 -9.12 -0.72
C ALA A 302 -27.54 -9.50 -1.96
N ALA A 303 -28.33 -8.56 -2.49
CA ALA A 303 -29.12 -8.79 -3.69
C ALA A 303 -28.27 -9.14 -4.93
N GLN A 304 -27.10 -8.51 -5.09
CA GLN A 304 -26.15 -8.84 -6.18
C GLN A 304 -25.56 -10.23 -6.02
N THR A 305 -25.27 -10.65 -4.78
CA THR A 305 -24.72 -11.96 -4.48
C THR A 305 -25.73 -13.06 -4.80
N ASP A 306 -27.00 -12.87 -4.40
CA ASP A 306 -28.08 -13.82 -4.68
C ASP A 306 -28.34 -13.95 -6.19
N GLN A 307 -28.28 -12.84 -6.93
CA GLN A 307 -28.41 -12.86 -8.40
C GLN A 307 -27.24 -13.56 -9.10
N ALA A 308 -26.03 -13.50 -8.55
CA ALA A 308 -24.87 -14.18 -9.13
C ALA A 308 -24.86 -15.69 -8.84
N LEU A 309 -25.59 -16.14 -7.82
CA LEU A 309 -25.71 -17.54 -7.42
C LEU A 309 -26.91 -18.26 -8.05
N ALA A 310 -27.88 -17.50 -8.58
CA ALA A 310 -29.05 -18.00 -9.32
C ALA A 310 -28.74 -18.26 -10.80
#